data_AF-A0A6G7C1T2-F1
#
_entry.id   AF-A0A6G7C1T2-F1
#
_cell.length_a   1.000
_cell.length_b   1.000
_cell.length_c   1.000
_cell.angle_alpha   90.00
_cell.angle_beta   90.00
_cell.angle_gamma   90.00
#
_symmetry.space_group_name_H-M   'P 1'
#
loop_
_entity.id
_entity.type
_entity.pdbx_description
1 polymer ?
#
loop_
_entity_poly.entity_id
_entity_poly.type
_entity_poly.pdbx_seq_one_letter_code
_entity_poly.pdbx_strand_id
1 'polypeptide(L)'
;MKFFIDTANLEQIKEAQDLGVLDGVTTNPSLMAKEGISGDENVINHYKAICAIVDGDVSAEVISTTYEEMIKEGEALAALDSKIVVKVPMIKDGVKAIKYFSKKGIKTNCTLVFTAGQALLAAKAGATYVSPFIGRLDDISTDGLALIEDIRLIYDNYQYPTQILAASVRHSAHILGCAKIGADVMTGPLSAILSLLKHPLTDSGLATFLADHAKAAGK
;
A
#
# COMPACT_ATOMS: atom_id res chain seq x y z
N MET A 1 12.32 -3.15 -1.14
CA MET A 1 10.88 -3.14 -0.82
C MET A 1 10.53 -1.77 -0.30
N LYS A 2 9.48 -1.16 -0.83
CA LYS A 2 8.91 0.09 -0.33
C LYS A 2 7.89 -0.16 0.79
N PHE A 3 7.77 0.79 1.71
CA PHE A 3 6.84 0.75 2.83
C PHE A 3 5.74 1.78 2.64
N PHE A 4 4.53 1.32 2.38
CA PHE A 4 3.35 2.16 2.38
C PHE A 4 2.57 1.92 3.67
N ILE A 5 1.84 2.94 4.14
CA ILE A 5 0.85 2.76 5.20
C ILE A 5 -0.57 2.77 4.64
N ASP A 6 -1.42 1.88 5.16
CA ASP A 6 -2.82 1.73 4.78
C ASP A 6 -3.70 2.46 5.80
N THR A 7 -3.85 3.78 5.63
CA THR A 7 -4.62 4.64 6.53
C THR A 7 -5.09 5.91 5.84
N ALA A 8 -6.15 6.52 6.38
CA ALA A 8 -6.54 7.89 6.06
C ALA A 8 -6.22 8.85 7.22
N ASN A 9 -5.62 8.39 8.31
CA ASN A 9 -5.33 9.22 9.47
C ASN A 9 -4.07 10.06 9.24
N LEU A 10 -4.19 11.40 9.21
CA LEU A 10 -3.07 12.31 8.91
C LEU A 10 -1.96 12.27 9.98
N GLU A 11 -2.29 11.99 11.24
CA GLU A 11 -1.30 11.88 12.32
C GLU A 11 -0.41 10.65 12.13
N GLN A 12 -1.01 9.50 11.79
CA GLN A 12 -0.25 8.28 11.47
C GLN A 12 0.62 8.46 10.22
N ILE A 13 0.12 9.17 9.22
CA ILE A 13 0.89 9.49 8.00
C ILE A 13 2.09 10.36 8.35
N LYS A 14 1.88 11.39 9.17
CA LYS A 14 2.96 12.26 9.65
C LYS A 14 3.98 11.50 10.49
N GLU A 15 3.54 10.66 11.43
CA GLU A 15 4.43 9.83 12.24
C GLU A 15 5.29 8.91 11.37
N ALA A 16 4.70 8.24 10.38
CA ALA A 16 5.43 7.36 9.47
C ALA A 16 6.44 8.13 8.60
N GLN A 17 6.07 9.33 8.14
CA GLN A 17 6.96 10.23 7.41
C GLN A 17 8.13 10.69 8.29
N ASP A 18 7.86 11.10 9.54
CA ASP A 18 8.87 11.56 10.50
C ASP A 18 9.84 10.42 10.90
N LEU A 19 9.37 9.15 10.90
CA LEU A 19 10.22 7.97 11.08
C LEU A 19 11.20 7.74 9.92
N GLY A 20 10.99 8.38 8.76
CA GLY A 20 11.86 8.27 7.59
C GLY A 20 11.79 6.94 6.83
N VAL A 21 10.72 6.16 7.05
CA VAL A 21 10.50 4.86 6.41
C VAL A 21 9.33 4.85 5.42
N LEU A 22 8.62 5.97 5.28
CA LEU A 22 7.41 6.05 4.46
C LEU A 22 7.74 6.34 2.99
N ASP A 23 7.34 5.43 2.10
CA ASP A 23 7.49 5.56 0.65
C ASP A 23 6.17 5.88 -0.07
N GLY A 24 5.04 5.88 0.65
CA GLY A 24 3.71 6.13 0.08
C GLY A 24 2.56 5.77 1.01
N VAL A 25 1.33 6.04 0.58
CA VAL A 25 0.11 5.76 1.33
C VAL A 25 -0.90 5.06 0.44
N THR A 26 -1.61 4.08 1.00
CA THR A 26 -2.84 3.57 0.39
C THR A 26 -4.05 3.99 1.19
N THR A 27 -5.08 4.47 0.51
CA THR A 27 -6.40 4.66 1.10
C THR A 27 -7.40 3.71 0.45
N ASN A 28 -8.61 3.69 1.01
CA ASN A 28 -9.80 3.11 0.41
C ASN A 28 -11.03 3.80 1.04
N PRO A 29 -12.23 3.61 0.49
CA PRO A 29 -13.44 4.27 1.00
C PRO A 29 -13.74 3.94 2.47
N SER A 30 -13.43 2.73 2.92
CA SER A 30 -13.64 2.32 4.32
C SER A 30 -12.70 3.04 5.29
N LEU A 31 -11.45 3.30 4.89
CA LEU A 31 -10.49 4.06 5.71
C LEU A 31 -10.89 5.54 5.81
N MET A 32 -11.33 6.15 4.71
CA MET A 32 -11.85 7.52 4.72
C MET A 32 -13.05 7.65 5.66
N ALA A 33 -14.01 6.73 5.55
CA ALA A 33 -15.20 6.71 6.39
C ALA A 33 -14.86 6.51 7.89
N LYS A 34 -13.85 5.68 8.20
CA LYS A 34 -13.41 5.45 9.58
C LYS A 34 -12.88 6.71 10.26
N GLU A 35 -12.23 7.59 9.51
CA GLU A 35 -11.76 8.89 9.99
C GLU A 35 -12.84 9.98 9.90
N GLY A 36 -14.09 9.62 9.57
CA GLY A 36 -15.22 10.55 9.49
C GLY A 36 -15.23 11.44 8.24
N ILE A 37 -14.38 11.14 7.25
CA ILE A 37 -14.25 11.92 6.02
C ILE A 37 -15.34 11.48 5.04
N SER A 38 -16.26 12.39 4.73
CA SER A 38 -17.40 12.11 3.86
C SER A 38 -17.77 13.33 3.01
N GLY A 39 -18.35 13.07 1.83
CA GLY A 39 -18.65 14.09 0.82
C GLY A 39 -17.45 14.41 -0.06
N ASP A 40 -17.72 14.70 -1.33
CA ASP A 40 -16.71 14.80 -2.39
C ASP A 40 -15.64 15.86 -2.08
N GLU A 41 -16.06 17.04 -1.59
CA GLU A 41 -15.14 18.13 -1.28
C GLU A 41 -14.17 17.76 -0.14
N ASN A 42 -14.67 17.15 0.94
CA ASN A 42 -13.85 16.73 2.07
C ASN A 42 -12.87 15.63 1.65
N VAL A 43 -13.32 14.66 0.86
CA VAL A 43 -12.45 13.59 0.33
C VAL A 43 -11.34 14.17 -0.54
N ILE A 44 -11.65 15.12 -1.43
CA ILE A 44 -10.66 15.81 -2.27
C ILE A 44 -9.66 16.59 -1.42
N ASN A 45 -10.15 17.39 -0.46
CA ASN A 45 -9.29 18.16 0.44
C ASN A 45 -8.39 17.26 1.28
N HIS A 46 -8.90 16.09 1.68
CA HIS A 46 -8.12 15.11 2.42
C HIS A 46 -7.02 14.47 1.58
N TYR A 47 -7.29 14.11 0.33
CA TYR A 47 -6.24 13.63 -0.58
C TYR A 47 -5.12 14.65 -0.78
N LYS A 48 -5.47 15.94 -0.92
CA LYS A 48 -4.48 17.03 -1.00
C LYS A 48 -3.66 17.13 0.28
N ALA A 49 -4.29 17.01 1.46
CA ALA A 49 -3.59 17.01 2.73
C ALA A 49 -2.61 15.83 2.86
N ILE A 50 -3.00 14.63 2.44
CA ILE A 50 -2.10 13.46 2.39
C ILE A 50 -0.92 13.75 1.45
N CYS A 51 -1.17 14.25 0.23
CA CYS A 51 -0.13 14.54 -0.75
C CYS A 51 0.84 15.66 -0.32
N ALA A 52 0.43 16.52 0.60
CA ALA A 52 1.26 17.56 1.19
C ALA A 52 2.20 17.03 2.28
N ILE A 53 1.87 15.89 2.91
CA ILE A 53 2.70 15.25 3.95
C ILE A 53 3.67 14.25 3.33
N VAL A 54 3.22 13.48 2.34
CA VAL A 54 3.93 12.32 1.79
C VAL A 54 4.70 12.72 0.53
N ASP A 55 5.97 12.31 0.45
CA ASP A 55 6.80 12.55 -0.74
C ASP A 55 6.52 11.54 -1.86
N GLY A 56 6.10 10.33 -1.50
CA GLY A 56 5.83 9.22 -2.40
C GLY A 56 4.38 9.09 -2.90
N ASP A 57 4.04 7.91 -3.43
CA ASP A 57 2.77 7.68 -4.10
C ASP A 57 1.58 7.60 -3.12
N VAL A 58 0.43 8.13 -3.53
CA VAL A 58 -0.83 8.09 -2.76
C VAL A 58 -1.91 7.39 -3.57
N SER A 59 -2.30 6.18 -3.19
CA SER A 59 -3.37 5.44 -3.87
C SER A 59 -4.75 5.96 -3.46
N ALA A 60 -5.50 6.51 -4.43
CA ALA A 60 -6.86 7.04 -4.27
C ALA A 60 -7.86 6.22 -5.10
N GLU A 61 -8.92 5.71 -4.48
CA GLU A 61 -9.83 4.72 -5.08
C GLU A 61 -11.04 5.35 -5.78
N VAL A 62 -11.32 4.88 -7.00
CA VAL A 62 -12.59 5.17 -7.70
C VAL A 62 -13.74 4.41 -7.03
N ILE A 63 -14.95 4.95 -7.07
CA ILE A 63 -16.14 4.34 -6.46
C ILE A 63 -17.02 3.68 -7.50
N SER A 64 -17.03 4.24 -8.71
CA SER A 64 -17.78 3.73 -9.86
C SER A 64 -17.35 2.33 -10.29
N THR A 65 -18.29 1.61 -10.92
CA THR A 65 -18.11 0.22 -11.36
C THR A 65 -18.29 0.03 -12.88
N THR A 66 -18.65 1.09 -13.60
CA THR A 66 -18.72 1.13 -15.07
C THR A 66 -17.49 1.79 -15.65
N TYR A 67 -17.10 1.39 -16.86
CA TYR A 67 -15.89 1.91 -17.51
C TYR A 67 -15.90 3.44 -17.65
N GLU A 68 -16.98 4.03 -18.15
CA GLU A 68 -17.08 5.46 -18.45
C GLU A 68 -16.97 6.32 -17.18
N GLU A 69 -17.65 5.94 -16.11
CA GLU A 69 -17.59 6.67 -14.83
C GLU A 69 -16.23 6.49 -14.14
N MET A 70 -15.62 5.29 -14.23
CA MET A 70 -14.28 5.07 -13.69
C MET A 70 -13.24 5.96 -14.35
N ILE A 71 -13.33 6.17 -15.67
CA ILE A 71 -12.45 7.09 -16.38
C ILE A 71 -12.60 8.51 -15.84
N LYS A 72 -13.84 8.99 -15.72
CA LYS A 72 -14.13 10.35 -15.27
C LYS A 72 -13.64 10.58 -13.85
N GLU A 73 -13.93 9.67 -12.92
CA GLU A 73 -13.47 9.74 -11.53
C GLU A 73 -11.95 9.65 -11.44
N GLY A 74 -11.32 8.71 -12.15
CA GLY A 74 -9.88 8.51 -12.11
C GLY A 74 -9.09 9.68 -12.71
N GLU A 75 -9.57 10.31 -13.78
CA GLU A 75 -8.95 11.53 -14.31
C GLU A 75 -9.06 12.70 -13.33
N ALA A 76 -10.21 12.85 -12.67
CA ALA A 76 -10.40 13.89 -11.64
C ALA A 76 -9.45 13.68 -10.45
N LEU A 77 -9.29 12.43 -9.98
CA LEU A 77 -8.34 12.09 -8.92
C LEU A 77 -6.89 12.35 -9.35
N ALA A 78 -6.48 11.90 -10.53
CA ALA A 78 -5.12 12.08 -11.03
C ALA A 78 -4.74 13.56 -11.23
N ALA A 79 -5.73 14.43 -11.49
CA ALA A 79 -5.51 15.87 -11.61
C ALA A 79 -5.26 16.58 -10.27
N LEU A 80 -5.51 15.94 -9.12
CA LEU A 80 -5.34 16.56 -7.81
C LEU A 80 -3.87 16.81 -7.45
N ASP A 81 -3.00 15.82 -7.72
CA ASP A 81 -1.56 15.87 -7.48
C ASP A 81 -0.85 14.78 -8.30
N SER A 82 0.37 15.05 -8.76
CA SER A 82 1.26 14.07 -9.44
C SER A 82 1.58 12.80 -8.64
N LYS A 83 1.43 12.84 -7.31
CA LYS A 83 1.61 11.70 -6.41
C LYS A 83 0.43 10.74 -6.43
N ILE A 84 -0.73 11.15 -6.95
CA ILE A 84 -1.92 10.30 -6.98
C ILE A 84 -1.71 9.11 -7.92
N VAL A 85 -2.06 7.93 -7.39
CA VAL A 85 -2.17 6.67 -8.12
C VAL A 85 -3.64 6.26 -8.09
N VAL A 86 -4.27 6.17 -9.26
CA VAL A 86 -5.70 5.83 -9.35
C VAL A 86 -5.89 4.35 -9.02
N LYS A 87 -6.57 4.06 -7.92
CA LYS A 87 -6.82 2.71 -7.46
C LYS A 87 -8.12 2.19 -8.07
N VAL A 88 -8.05 1.07 -8.77
CA VAL A 88 -9.10 0.52 -9.64
C VAL A 88 -9.36 -0.94 -9.26
N PRO A 89 -10.63 -1.37 -9.06
CA PRO A 89 -10.93 -2.74 -8.69
C PRO A 89 -10.68 -3.73 -9.83
N MET A 90 -10.30 -4.97 -9.49
CA MET A 90 -10.15 -6.09 -10.42
C MET A 90 -11.53 -6.58 -10.92
N ILE A 91 -12.11 -5.85 -11.86
CA ILE A 91 -13.32 -6.20 -12.61
C ILE A 91 -13.09 -5.94 -14.10
N LYS A 92 -13.95 -6.48 -14.98
CA LYS A 92 -13.81 -6.33 -16.45
C LYS A 92 -13.64 -4.88 -16.89
N ASP A 93 -14.49 -3.98 -16.39
CA ASP A 93 -14.41 -2.56 -16.72
C ASP A 93 -13.22 -1.86 -16.05
N GLY A 94 -12.78 -2.34 -14.89
CA GLY A 94 -11.56 -1.88 -14.22
C GLY A 94 -10.30 -2.22 -15.02
N VAL A 95 -10.22 -3.43 -15.58
CA VAL A 95 -9.11 -3.82 -16.49
C VAL A 95 -9.10 -2.95 -17.76
N LYS A 96 -10.28 -2.62 -18.31
CA LYS A 96 -10.39 -1.67 -19.43
C LYS A 96 -9.92 -0.26 -19.00
N ALA A 97 -10.30 0.20 -17.82
CA ALA A 97 -9.92 1.50 -17.28
C ALA A 97 -8.41 1.60 -17.04
N ILE A 98 -7.78 0.57 -16.45
CA ILE A 98 -6.32 0.49 -16.28
C ILE A 98 -5.60 0.68 -17.62
N LYS A 99 -6.04 -0.03 -18.67
CA LYS A 99 -5.45 0.11 -20.02
C LYS A 99 -5.58 1.54 -20.56
N TYR A 100 -6.70 2.20 -20.31
CA TYR A 100 -6.90 3.60 -20.71
C TYR A 100 -5.94 4.54 -19.96
N PHE A 101 -5.87 4.43 -18.63
CA PHE A 101 -5.01 5.28 -17.80
C PHE A 101 -3.53 5.08 -18.11
N SER A 102 -3.11 3.82 -18.29
CA SER A 102 -1.73 3.48 -18.66
C SER A 102 -1.31 4.15 -19.98
N LYS A 103 -2.17 4.15 -21.01
CA LYS A 103 -1.92 4.85 -22.28
C LYS A 103 -1.79 6.37 -22.14
N LYS A 104 -2.38 6.94 -21.08
CA LYS A 104 -2.30 8.38 -20.74
C LYS A 104 -1.15 8.70 -19.79
N GLY A 105 -0.38 7.71 -19.36
CA GLY A 105 0.68 7.90 -18.35
C GLY A 105 0.14 8.14 -16.94
N ILE A 106 -1.13 7.86 -16.67
CA ILE A 106 -1.73 7.95 -15.33
C ILE A 106 -1.41 6.67 -14.57
N LYS A 107 -0.74 6.81 -13.42
CA LYS A 107 -0.38 5.69 -12.55
C LYS A 107 -1.64 5.01 -12.01
N THR A 108 -1.66 3.69 -12.00
CA THR A 108 -2.79 2.89 -11.50
C THR A 108 -2.39 1.81 -10.52
N ASN A 109 -3.26 1.56 -9.54
CA ASN A 109 -3.13 0.47 -8.59
C ASN A 109 -4.35 -0.46 -8.70
N CYS A 110 -4.16 -1.68 -9.19
CA CYS A 110 -5.26 -2.63 -9.29
C CYS A 110 -5.52 -3.32 -7.94
N THR A 111 -6.68 -3.09 -7.34
CA THR A 111 -7.06 -3.60 -6.00
C THR A 111 -8.03 -4.78 -6.06
N LEU A 112 -8.29 -5.41 -4.90
CA LEU A 112 -9.15 -6.59 -4.75
C LEU A 112 -8.67 -7.79 -5.59
N VAL A 113 -7.36 -8.02 -5.60
CA VAL A 113 -6.73 -9.16 -6.26
C VAL A 113 -6.54 -10.29 -5.25
N PHE A 114 -6.97 -11.50 -5.62
CA PHE A 114 -6.95 -12.69 -4.75
C PHE A 114 -6.37 -13.93 -5.45
N THR A 115 -5.97 -13.81 -6.72
CA THR A 115 -5.38 -14.90 -7.51
C THR A 115 -4.28 -14.39 -8.44
N ALA A 116 -3.33 -15.25 -8.79
CA ALA A 116 -2.25 -14.90 -9.72
C ALA A 116 -2.78 -14.60 -11.15
N GLY A 117 -3.86 -15.26 -11.58
CA GLY A 117 -4.53 -14.99 -12.85
C GLY A 117 -5.10 -13.56 -12.93
N GLN A 118 -5.68 -13.06 -11.84
CA GLN A 118 -6.10 -11.66 -11.74
C GLN A 118 -4.89 -10.71 -11.81
N ALA A 119 -3.82 -11.00 -11.08
CA ALA A 119 -2.60 -10.18 -11.14
C ALA A 119 -1.99 -10.12 -12.55
N LEU A 120 -2.02 -11.24 -13.29
CA LEU A 120 -1.57 -11.30 -14.68
C LEU A 120 -2.40 -10.38 -15.60
N LEU A 121 -3.72 -10.32 -15.42
CA LEU A 121 -4.58 -9.42 -16.17
C LEU A 121 -4.28 -7.95 -15.88
N ALA A 122 -4.07 -7.59 -14.61
CA ALA A 122 -3.70 -6.24 -14.21
C ALA A 122 -2.37 -5.80 -14.86
N ALA A 123 -1.34 -6.65 -14.80
CA ALA A 123 -0.06 -6.37 -15.43
C ALA A 123 -0.16 -6.25 -16.97
N LYS A 124 -0.89 -7.16 -17.62
CA LYS A 124 -1.13 -7.07 -19.07
C LYS A 124 -1.90 -5.81 -19.49
N ALA A 125 -2.75 -5.27 -18.62
CA ALA A 125 -3.44 -4.01 -18.86
C ALA A 125 -2.53 -2.79 -18.66
N GLY A 126 -1.33 -2.96 -18.09
CA GLY A 126 -0.36 -1.90 -17.86
C GLY A 126 -0.52 -1.19 -16.52
N ALA A 127 -0.99 -1.90 -15.49
CA ALA A 127 -1.06 -1.35 -14.13
C ALA A 127 0.33 -0.97 -13.61
N THR A 128 0.43 0.12 -12.84
CA THR A 128 1.66 0.50 -12.13
C THR A 128 1.90 -0.41 -10.93
N TYR A 129 0.82 -0.67 -10.17
CA TYR A 129 0.79 -1.56 -9.01
C TYR A 129 -0.32 -2.58 -9.15
N VAL A 130 -0.10 -3.76 -8.58
CA VAL A 130 -1.14 -4.74 -8.27
C VAL A 130 -1.19 -4.93 -6.76
N SER A 131 -2.39 -4.97 -6.17
CA SER A 131 -2.60 -5.12 -4.73
C SER A 131 -3.30 -6.44 -4.39
N PRO A 132 -2.54 -7.55 -4.17
CA PRO A 132 -3.07 -8.80 -3.63
C PRO A 132 -3.39 -8.65 -2.13
N PHE A 133 -4.56 -9.13 -1.69
CA PHE A 133 -5.03 -8.95 -0.30
C PHE A 133 -4.73 -10.18 0.56
N ILE A 134 -3.51 -10.29 1.06
CA ILE A 134 -3.00 -11.50 1.71
C ILE A 134 -3.72 -11.80 3.04
N GLY A 135 -3.93 -10.80 3.91
CA GLY A 135 -4.60 -11.02 5.19
C GLY A 135 -6.06 -11.43 5.06
N ARG A 136 -6.73 -11.11 3.95
CA ARG A 136 -8.09 -11.60 3.68
C ARG A 136 -8.11 -13.04 3.17
N LEU A 137 -7.01 -13.53 2.59
CA LEU A 137 -6.86 -14.95 2.26
C LEU A 137 -6.64 -15.76 3.54
N ASP A 138 -5.83 -15.24 4.46
CA ASP A 138 -5.62 -15.89 5.76
C ASP A 138 -6.94 -15.99 6.55
N ASP A 139 -7.80 -14.97 6.48
CA ASP A 139 -9.13 -14.96 7.10
C ASP A 139 -10.03 -16.13 6.62
N ILE A 140 -9.74 -16.72 5.44
CA ILE A 140 -10.43 -17.89 4.88
C ILE A 140 -9.52 -19.13 4.82
N SER A 141 -8.50 -19.19 5.67
CA SER A 141 -7.56 -20.32 5.80
C SER A 141 -6.78 -20.65 4.52
N THR A 142 -6.52 -19.65 3.68
CA THR A 142 -5.66 -19.75 2.49
C THR A 142 -4.38 -18.97 2.74
N ASP A 143 -3.22 -19.57 2.51
CA ASP A 143 -1.93 -18.89 2.70
C ASP A 143 -1.80 -17.70 1.74
N GLY A 144 -1.88 -16.48 2.27
CA GLY A 144 -1.75 -15.26 1.49
C GLY A 144 -0.33 -15.02 0.94
N LEU A 145 0.71 -15.55 1.58
CA LEU A 145 2.09 -15.38 1.10
C LEU A 145 2.39 -16.24 -0.11
N ALA A 146 1.77 -17.43 -0.21
CA ALA A 146 1.86 -18.27 -1.41
C ALA A 146 1.39 -17.53 -2.68
N LEU A 147 0.35 -16.68 -2.56
CA LEU A 147 -0.08 -15.85 -3.69
C LEU A 147 1.00 -14.83 -4.11
N ILE A 148 1.71 -14.23 -3.16
CA ILE A 148 2.79 -13.28 -3.47
C ILE A 148 3.94 -14.00 -4.19
N GLU A 149 4.28 -15.22 -3.77
CA GLU A 149 5.29 -16.06 -4.41
C GLU A 149 4.92 -16.41 -5.86
N ASP A 150 3.69 -16.86 -6.10
CA ASP A 150 3.18 -17.15 -7.43
C ASP A 150 3.24 -15.92 -8.34
N ILE A 151 2.80 -14.76 -7.85
CA ILE A 151 2.81 -13.51 -8.63
C ILE A 151 4.25 -13.09 -8.93
N ARG A 152 5.16 -13.17 -7.95
CA ARG A 152 6.58 -12.83 -8.13
C ARG A 152 7.21 -13.68 -9.23
N LEU A 153 7.05 -15.00 -9.14
CA LEU A 153 7.55 -15.94 -10.14
C LEU A 153 7.02 -15.61 -11.54
N ILE A 154 5.70 -15.37 -11.68
CA ILE A 154 5.08 -15.04 -12.96
C ILE A 154 5.62 -13.70 -13.49
N TYR A 155 5.71 -12.68 -12.64
CA TYR A 155 6.18 -11.36 -13.05
C TYR A 155 7.63 -11.38 -13.48
N ASP A 156 8.48 -12.17 -12.82
CA ASP A 156 9.88 -12.36 -13.20
C ASP A 156 10.01 -13.13 -14.51
N ASN A 157 9.21 -14.17 -14.73
CA ASN A 157 9.25 -14.93 -16.00
C ASN A 157 8.96 -14.07 -17.23
N TYR A 158 8.09 -13.07 -17.10
CA TYR A 158 7.66 -12.21 -18.21
C TYR A 158 8.20 -10.78 -18.11
N GLN A 159 9.03 -10.49 -17.11
CA GLN A 159 9.61 -9.17 -16.85
C GLN A 159 8.55 -8.06 -16.81
N TYR A 160 7.41 -8.32 -16.14
CA TYR A 160 6.38 -7.30 -16.00
C TYR A 160 6.91 -6.14 -15.13
N PRO A 161 6.77 -4.88 -15.57
CA PRO A 161 7.18 -3.71 -14.78
C PRO A 161 6.18 -3.35 -13.68
N THR A 162 5.00 -3.98 -13.67
CA THR A 162 3.99 -3.81 -12.63
C THR A 162 4.56 -4.26 -11.29
N GLN A 163 4.47 -3.39 -10.28
CA GLN A 163 4.99 -3.66 -8.95
C GLN A 163 3.97 -4.42 -8.10
N ILE A 164 4.44 -5.44 -7.39
CA ILE A 164 3.66 -6.20 -6.42
C ILE A 164 3.56 -5.40 -5.13
N LEU A 165 2.37 -4.86 -4.85
CA LEU A 165 2.04 -4.15 -3.61
C LEU A 165 1.28 -5.11 -2.71
N ALA A 166 1.98 -5.85 -1.85
CA ALA A 166 1.36 -6.76 -0.90
C ALA A 166 0.47 -5.98 0.07
N ALA A 167 -0.86 -6.15 -0.05
CA ALA A 167 -1.87 -5.40 0.68
C ALA A 167 -2.61 -6.28 1.68
N SER A 168 -3.40 -5.65 2.56
CA SER A 168 -4.01 -6.34 3.70
C SER A 168 -2.96 -7.01 4.61
N VAL A 169 -1.77 -6.41 4.73
CA VAL A 169 -0.75 -6.81 5.71
C VAL A 169 -1.30 -6.56 7.12
N ARG A 170 -1.17 -7.55 8.02
CA ARG A 170 -1.73 -7.47 9.39
C ARG A 170 -0.67 -7.41 10.49
N HIS A 171 0.49 -8.03 10.27
CA HIS A 171 1.54 -8.17 11.29
C HIS A 171 2.93 -8.29 10.66
N SER A 172 3.98 -8.15 11.48
CA SER A 172 5.40 -8.22 11.06
C SER A 172 5.75 -9.46 10.25
N ALA A 173 5.16 -10.62 10.55
CA ALA A 173 5.45 -11.85 9.80
C ALA A 173 5.04 -11.75 8.31
N HIS A 174 3.96 -11.05 7.97
CA HIS A 174 3.62 -10.79 6.56
C HIS A 174 4.66 -9.92 5.89
N ILE A 175 5.13 -8.88 6.58
CA ILE A 175 6.14 -7.96 6.07
C ILE A 175 7.42 -8.73 5.75
N LEU A 176 7.91 -9.51 6.70
CA LEU A 176 9.11 -10.32 6.54
C LEU A 176 8.95 -11.40 5.45
N GLY A 177 7.77 -12.02 5.36
CA GLY A 177 7.45 -12.98 4.31
C GLY A 177 7.49 -12.35 2.92
N CYS A 178 6.79 -11.23 2.73
CA CYS A 178 6.81 -10.47 1.48
C CYS A 178 8.22 -10.00 1.12
N ALA A 179 9.01 -9.57 2.10
CA ALA A 179 10.38 -9.11 1.89
C ALA A 179 11.31 -10.24 1.42
N LYS A 180 11.16 -11.44 1.98
CA LYS A 180 11.91 -12.63 1.57
C LYS A 180 11.54 -13.10 0.17
N ILE A 181 10.24 -13.04 -0.19
CA ILE A 181 9.75 -13.40 -1.52
C ILE A 181 10.22 -12.38 -2.56
N GLY A 182 10.32 -11.10 -2.19
CA GLY A 182 10.70 -10.02 -3.12
C GLY A 182 9.50 -9.25 -3.68
N ALA A 183 8.46 -9.04 -2.88
CA ALA A 183 7.43 -8.07 -3.22
C ALA A 183 8.04 -6.66 -3.30
N ASP A 184 7.57 -5.86 -4.26
CA ASP A 184 8.11 -4.53 -4.53
C ASP A 184 7.72 -3.54 -3.43
N VAL A 185 6.48 -3.63 -2.95
CA VAL A 185 5.88 -2.75 -1.95
C VAL A 185 5.08 -3.59 -0.95
N MET A 186 5.07 -3.18 0.32
CA MET A 186 4.10 -3.63 1.31
C MET A 186 3.20 -2.45 1.68
N THR A 187 1.90 -2.70 1.91
CA THR A 187 1.03 -1.72 2.58
C THR A 187 0.27 -2.37 3.72
N GLY A 188 0.27 -1.72 4.87
CA GLY A 188 -0.39 -2.18 6.09
C GLY A 188 -0.52 -1.07 7.13
N PRO A 189 -1.14 -1.36 8.28
CA PRO A 189 -1.27 -0.38 9.34
C PRO A 189 0.11 -0.01 9.91
N LEU A 190 0.26 1.25 10.36
CA LEU A 190 1.50 1.72 11.00
C LEU A 190 1.93 0.83 12.17
N SER A 191 0.97 0.28 12.92
CA SER A 191 1.24 -0.65 14.03
C SER A 191 2.00 -1.90 13.61
N ALA A 192 1.76 -2.44 12.40
CA ALA A 192 2.50 -3.60 11.90
C ALA A 192 3.96 -3.23 11.57
N ILE A 193 4.20 -2.02 11.02
CA ILE A 193 5.54 -1.50 10.75
C ILE A 193 6.28 -1.27 12.07
N LEU A 194 5.68 -0.56 13.03
CA LEU A 194 6.27 -0.30 14.34
C LEU A 194 6.58 -1.58 15.12
N SER A 195 5.84 -2.67 14.87
CA SER A 195 6.14 -3.96 15.48
C SER A 195 7.49 -4.55 15.05
N LEU A 196 8.05 -4.14 13.90
CA LEU A 196 9.40 -4.55 13.45
C LEU A 196 10.51 -3.97 14.32
N LEU A 197 10.29 -2.85 15.02
CA LEU A 197 11.27 -2.23 15.92
C LEU A 197 11.40 -3.00 17.24
N LYS A 198 10.42 -3.83 17.59
CA LYS A 198 10.31 -4.44 18.91
C LYS A 198 11.07 -5.77 18.95
N HIS A 199 12.09 -5.85 19.81
CA HIS A 199 12.77 -7.09 20.14
C HIS A 199 13.25 -7.06 21.59
N PRO A 200 12.99 -8.11 22.41
CA PRO A 200 13.32 -8.08 23.84
C PRO A 200 14.81 -7.91 24.12
N LEU A 201 15.68 -8.38 23.23
CA LEU A 201 17.13 -8.18 23.35
C LEU A 201 17.58 -6.75 23.01
N THR A 202 16.83 -6.03 22.18
CA THR A 202 17.11 -4.61 21.93
C THR A 202 16.85 -3.81 23.20
N ASP A 203 15.71 -4.05 23.85
CA ASP A 203 15.33 -3.37 25.09
C ASP A 203 16.30 -3.70 26.23
N SER A 204 16.61 -4.99 26.44
CA SER A 204 17.52 -5.42 27.51
C SER A 204 18.97 -4.98 27.27
N GLY A 205 19.42 -5.01 26.00
CA GLY A 205 20.74 -4.50 25.61
C GLY A 205 20.88 -3.01 25.88
N LEU A 206 19.90 -2.20 25.45
CA LEU A 206 19.91 -0.75 25.69
C LEU A 206 19.88 -0.43 27.19
N ALA A 207 19.04 -1.12 27.98
CA ALA A 207 19.00 -0.94 29.42
C ALA A 207 20.36 -1.24 30.08
N THR A 208 21.03 -2.30 29.63
CA THR A 208 22.37 -2.67 30.11
C THR A 208 23.40 -1.58 29.78
N PHE A 209 23.43 -1.10 28.54
CA PHE A 209 24.36 -0.04 28.12
C PHE A 209 24.19 1.25 28.91
N LEU A 210 22.93 1.65 29.17
CA LEU A 210 22.63 2.85 29.95
C LEU A 210 23.04 2.69 31.42
N ALA A 211 22.82 1.50 32.00
CA ALA A 211 23.24 1.20 33.37
C ALA A 211 24.76 1.23 33.53
N ASP A 212 25.49 0.58 32.61
CA ASP A 212 26.95 0.55 32.63
C ASP A 212 27.55 1.95 32.44
N HIS A 213 26.98 2.76 31.54
CA HIS A 213 27.40 4.14 31.34
C HIS A 213 27.18 5.01 32.59
N ALA A 214 26.02 4.88 33.26
CA ALA A 214 25.75 5.60 34.51
C ALA A 214 26.78 5.25 35.59
N LYS A 215 27.10 3.96 35.73
CA LYS A 215 28.10 3.44 36.67
C LYS A 215 29.50 3.97 36.38
N ALA A 216 29.88 4.05 35.10
CA ALA A 216 31.17 4.60 34.67
C ALA A 216 31.29 6.12 34.88
N ALA A 217 30.17 6.85 34.76
CA ALA A 217 30.12 8.30 34.95
C ALA A 217 30.10 8.75 36.42
N GLY A 218 30.16 7.82 37.38
CA GLY A 218 30.12 8.12 38.81
C GLY A 218 28.78 8.68 39.30
N LYS A 219 27.69 8.38 38.58
CA LYS A 219 26.32 8.69 38.99
C LYS A 219 25.65 7.48 39.65
#